data_AF-A0A832F382-F1
#
_entry.id   AF-A0A832F382-F1
#
_cell.length_a   1.000
_cell.length_b   1.000
_cell.length_c   1.000
_cell.angle_alpha   90.00
_cell.angle_beta   90.00
_cell.angle_gamma   90.00
#
_symmetry.space_group_name_H-M   'P 1'
#
loop_
_entity.id
_entity.type
_entity.pdbx_description
1 polymer ?
#
loop_
_entity_poly.entity_id
_entity_poly.type
_entity_poly.pdbx_seq_one_letter_code
_entity_poly.pdbx_strand_id
1 'polypeptide(L)'
;MRGSKITRRDLLRVAALPCAAAVISRLNLQSGSSGMKLGLVTYNLAKDWDLDTILAICKSTGIDGVEFRTTHRHGVEPALSPEERSRVKAKCRDGGLKQVSLGTVCEFQSPDPHVVDENIATCRRFVELARDIGARGVKVRPNGVPKGVPLDQTLKQIGTALNACGRIAADYGVEIW
;
A
#
# COMPACT_ATOMS: atom_id res chain seq x y z
N MET A 1 -17.89 70.91 -32.57
CA MET A 1 -18.09 69.87 -33.61
C MET A 1 -17.02 68.80 -33.45
N ARG A 2 -17.48 67.55 -33.30
CA ARG A 2 -16.85 66.23 -33.53
C ARG A 2 -15.40 66.00 -33.08
N GLY A 3 -15.27 65.20 -32.01
CA GLY A 3 -14.06 64.44 -31.72
C GLY A 3 -13.87 63.27 -32.68
N SER A 4 -12.62 63.00 -33.05
CA SER A 4 -12.24 61.78 -33.74
C SER A 4 -11.84 60.73 -32.70
N LYS A 5 -12.54 59.60 -32.67
CA LYS A 5 -12.29 58.48 -31.75
C LYS A 5 -11.18 57.60 -32.33
N ILE A 6 -10.08 57.46 -31.60
CA ILE A 6 -9.02 56.47 -31.86
C ILE A 6 -9.67 55.08 -31.87
N THR A 7 -9.40 54.27 -32.90
CA THR A 7 -9.98 52.93 -33.03
C THR A 7 -8.97 51.84 -32.68
N ARG A 8 -9.47 50.64 -32.36
CA ARG A 8 -8.64 49.48 -31.96
C ARG A 8 -7.62 49.03 -33.02
N ARG A 9 -7.74 49.47 -34.28
CA ARG A 9 -6.75 49.20 -35.33
C ARG A 9 -5.54 50.13 -35.29
N ASP A 10 -5.65 51.30 -34.68
CA ASP A 10 -4.55 52.28 -34.56
C ASP A 10 -3.50 51.84 -33.52
N LEU A 11 -3.88 50.95 -32.60
CA LEU A 11 -3.00 50.38 -31.56
C LEU A 11 -2.07 49.26 -32.07
N LEU A 12 -2.19 48.83 -33.32
CA LEU A 12 -1.37 47.73 -33.89
C LEU A 12 -0.16 48.21 -34.71
N ARG A 13 0.21 49.49 -34.64
CA ARG A 13 1.33 50.04 -35.45
C ARG A 13 2.37 50.88 -34.69
N VAL A 14 2.52 50.71 -33.39
CA VAL A 14 3.70 51.26 -32.70
C VAL A 14 4.79 50.20 -32.62
N ALA A 15 5.90 50.55 -33.23
CA ALA A 15 7.01 49.71 -33.59
C ALA A 15 7.82 49.19 -32.39
N ALA A 16 8.61 48.17 -32.70
CA ALA A 16 9.52 47.45 -31.85
C ALA A 16 10.47 48.37 -31.04
N LEU A 17 10.56 48.08 -29.74
CA LEU A 17 11.77 48.22 -28.94
C LEU A 17 12.02 46.88 -28.24
N PRO A 18 13.27 46.37 -28.24
CA PRO A 18 13.58 45.07 -27.66
C PRO A 18 13.59 45.22 -26.14
N CYS A 19 12.44 45.01 -25.50
CA CYS A 19 12.44 44.65 -24.08
C CYS A 19 13.23 43.34 -23.98
N ALA A 20 14.35 43.42 -23.26
CA ALA A 20 15.23 42.31 -22.96
C ALA A 20 14.41 41.03 -22.80
N ALA A 21 14.69 40.03 -23.64
CA ALA A 21 14.19 38.70 -23.45
C ALA A 21 14.73 38.25 -22.09
N ALA A 22 13.95 38.49 -21.04
CA ALA A 22 14.05 37.71 -19.83
C ALA A 22 13.82 36.29 -20.30
N VAL A 23 14.91 35.57 -20.49
CA VAL A 23 14.91 34.12 -20.51
C VAL A 23 14.34 33.75 -19.15
N ILE A 24 13.00 33.64 -19.09
CA ILE A 24 12.34 32.88 -18.07
C ILE A 24 12.76 31.46 -18.42
N SER A 25 13.97 31.10 -18.00
CA SER A 25 14.34 29.73 -17.76
C SER A 25 13.15 29.19 -17.00
N ARG A 26 12.39 28.30 -17.64
CA ARG A 26 11.47 27.46 -16.92
C ARG A 26 12.35 26.79 -15.89
N LEU A 27 12.35 27.33 -14.68
CA LEU A 27 12.76 26.58 -13.52
C LEU A 27 11.85 25.36 -13.60
N ASN A 28 12.40 24.27 -14.14
CA ASN A 28 11.97 22.95 -13.76
C ASN A 28 12.20 22.95 -12.25
N LEU A 29 11.20 23.43 -11.50
CA LEU A 29 10.92 22.87 -10.20
C LEU A 29 10.64 21.40 -10.51
N GLN A 30 11.71 20.62 -10.62
CA GLN A 30 11.70 19.30 -10.07
C GLN A 30 11.37 19.55 -8.60
N SER A 31 10.07 19.52 -8.29
CA SER A 31 9.65 19.07 -6.99
C SER A 31 10.24 17.69 -6.87
N GLY A 32 11.46 17.61 -6.33
CA GLY A 32 11.95 16.40 -5.72
C GLY A 32 10.93 16.12 -4.64
N SER A 33 9.89 15.35 -4.97
CA SER A 33 8.98 14.88 -3.96
C SER A 33 9.84 14.01 -3.06
N SER A 34 10.23 14.52 -1.89
CA SER A 34 10.60 13.67 -0.75
C SER A 34 9.35 12.91 -0.24
N GLY A 35 8.53 12.46 -1.20
CA GLY A 35 7.08 12.42 -1.10
C GLY A 35 6.64 11.15 -0.44
N MET A 36 6.19 11.29 0.80
CA MET A 36 5.45 10.23 1.47
C MET A 36 4.34 9.72 0.55
N LYS A 37 4.25 8.40 0.47
CA LYS A 37 3.29 7.68 -0.37
C LYS A 37 2.08 7.30 0.48
N LEU A 38 0.88 7.57 -0.02
CA LEU A 38 -0.35 7.23 0.69
C LEU A 38 -0.73 5.77 0.41
N GLY A 39 -1.10 5.04 1.45
CA GLY A 39 -1.56 3.65 1.37
C GLY A 39 -2.95 3.46 1.98
N LEU A 40 -3.65 2.43 1.51
CA LEU A 40 -4.95 1.98 2.02
C LEU A 40 -4.79 0.67 2.80
N VAL A 41 -5.21 0.64 4.07
CA VAL A 41 -5.49 -0.62 4.76
C VAL A 41 -6.97 -0.93 4.58
N THR A 42 -7.28 -2.10 4.01
CA THR A 42 -8.67 -2.48 3.68
C THR A 42 -9.56 -2.69 4.92
N TYR A 43 -9.01 -2.70 6.14
CA TYR A 43 -9.70 -3.06 7.37
C TYR A 43 -11.02 -2.32 7.61
N ASN A 44 -11.01 -0.97 7.56
CA ASN A 44 -12.18 -0.16 7.88
C ASN A 44 -12.88 0.40 6.64
N LEU A 45 -12.13 0.82 5.62
CA LEU A 45 -12.69 1.57 4.49
C LEU A 45 -13.15 0.68 3.33
N ALA A 46 -12.40 -0.38 3.04
CA ALA A 46 -12.55 -1.17 1.82
C ALA A 46 -12.85 -2.65 2.12
N LYS A 47 -13.44 -2.95 3.28
CA LYS A 47 -13.74 -4.32 3.71
C LYS A 47 -14.68 -5.05 2.77
N ASP A 48 -15.71 -4.32 2.32
CA ASP A 48 -16.79 -4.85 1.49
C ASP A 48 -16.59 -4.50 0.01
N TRP A 49 -15.39 -4.09 -0.39
CA TRP A 49 -15.04 -3.81 -1.78
C TRP A 49 -14.38 -5.04 -2.40
N ASP A 50 -14.73 -5.31 -3.66
CA ASP A 50 -13.97 -6.27 -4.46
C ASP A 50 -12.63 -5.65 -4.93
N LEU A 51 -11.75 -6.49 -5.48
CA LEU A 51 -10.43 -6.08 -5.92
C LEU A 51 -10.49 -5.00 -7.01
N ASP A 52 -11.44 -5.09 -7.94
CA ASP A 52 -11.55 -4.15 -9.06
C ASP A 52 -11.99 -2.76 -8.58
N THR A 53 -12.89 -2.71 -7.60
CA THR A 53 -13.31 -1.47 -6.93
C THR A 53 -12.14 -0.81 -6.19
N ILE A 54 -11.34 -1.59 -5.44
CA ILE A 54 -10.14 -1.09 -4.75
C ILE A 54 -9.18 -0.47 -5.76
N LEU A 55 -8.89 -1.18 -6.86
CA LEU A 55 -7.95 -0.71 -7.89
C LEU A 55 -8.44 0.59 -8.55
N ALA A 56 -9.71 0.65 -8.91
CA ALA A 56 -10.31 1.83 -9.53
C ALA A 56 -10.23 3.05 -8.59
N ILE A 57 -10.63 2.88 -7.33
CA ILE A 57 -10.64 3.98 -6.35
C ILE A 57 -9.22 4.43 -6.03
N CYS A 58 -8.30 3.51 -5.74
CA CYS A 58 -6.91 3.87 -5.44
C CYS A 58 -6.26 4.61 -6.60
N LYS A 59 -6.49 4.16 -7.84
CA LYS A 59 -5.99 4.85 -9.04
C LYS A 59 -6.57 6.26 -9.19
N SER A 60 -7.87 6.43 -8.98
CA SER A 60 -8.52 7.75 -9.12
C SER A 60 -8.15 8.74 -8.01
N THR A 61 -7.80 8.24 -6.82
CA THR A 61 -7.48 9.05 -5.65
C THR A 61 -5.98 9.25 -5.43
N GLY A 62 -5.13 8.60 -6.23
CA GLY A 62 -3.67 8.67 -6.10
C GLY A 62 -3.12 7.90 -4.89
N ILE A 63 -3.85 6.91 -4.38
CA ILE A 63 -3.34 5.99 -3.35
C ILE A 63 -2.39 5.00 -4.03
N ASP A 64 -1.14 4.99 -3.57
CA ASP A 64 -0.04 4.24 -4.21
C ASP A 64 0.09 2.79 -3.70
N GLY A 65 -0.46 2.49 -2.52
CA GLY A 65 -0.26 1.20 -1.86
C GLY A 65 -1.50 0.64 -1.16
N VAL A 66 -1.52 -0.68 -0.96
CA VAL A 66 -2.61 -1.37 -0.25
C VAL A 66 -2.10 -2.47 0.70
N GLU A 67 -2.70 -2.55 1.89
CA GLU A 67 -2.68 -3.74 2.74
C GLU A 67 -4.03 -4.47 2.61
N PHE A 68 -3.98 -5.69 2.08
CA PHE A 68 -5.13 -6.58 1.96
C PHE A 68 -5.34 -7.32 3.27
N ARG A 69 -6.43 -7.05 3.97
CA ARG A 69 -6.78 -7.69 5.24
C ARG A 69 -7.47 -9.02 4.93
N THR A 70 -7.08 -10.09 5.61
CA THR A 70 -7.76 -11.38 5.45
C THR A 70 -9.26 -11.29 5.82
N THR A 71 -10.05 -12.21 5.26
CA THR A 71 -11.51 -12.38 5.36
C THR A 71 -12.34 -11.29 4.69
N HIS A 72 -11.71 -10.43 3.88
CA HIS A 72 -12.37 -9.29 3.25
C HIS A 72 -12.86 -9.63 1.83
N ARG A 73 -13.83 -8.87 1.32
CA ARG A 73 -14.54 -9.19 0.06
C ARG A 73 -13.61 -9.24 -1.16
N HIS A 74 -12.49 -8.54 -1.15
CA HIS A 74 -11.50 -8.56 -2.24
C HIS A 74 -10.90 -9.96 -2.49
N GLY A 75 -11.00 -10.89 -1.54
CA GLY A 75 -10.68 -12.31 -1.75
C GLY A 75 -9.20 -12.63 -1.92
N VAL A 76 -8.30 -11.77 -1.44
CA VAL A 76 -6.84 -12.01 -1.51
C VAL A 76 -6.48 -12.88 -0.31
N GLU A 77 -6.59 -14.21 -0.50
CA GLU A 77 -6.47 -15.21 0.56
C GLU A 77 -5.54 -16.37 0.19
N PRO A 78 -4.97 -17.10 1.17
CA PRO A 78 -4.06 -18.21 0.88
C PRO A 78 -4.69 -19.36 0.09
N ALA A 79 -6.03 -19.46 0.11
CA ALA A 79 -6.78 -20.46 -0.66
C ALA A 79 -6.77 -20.21 -2.17
N LEU A 80 -6.33 -19.02 -2.64
CA LEU A 80 -6.19 -18.75 -4.07
C LEU A 80 -5.22 -19.73 -4.72
N SER A 81 -5.62 -20.26 -5.88
CA SER A 81 -4.77 -21.04 -6.79
C SER A 81 -3.59 -20.22 -7.33
N PRO A 82 -2.51 -20.88 -7.81
CA PRO A 82 -1.38 -20.18 -8.44
C PRO A 82 -1.78 -19.24 -9.57
N GLU A 83 -2.79 -19.62 -10.36
CA GLU A 83 -3.32 -18.81 -11.46
C GLU A 83 -4.06 -17.58 -10.93
N GLU A 84 -4.85 -17.74 -9.87
CA GLU A 84 -5.53 -16.61 -9.22
C GLU A 84 -4.56 -15.62 -8.61
N ARG A 85 -3.52 -16.10 -7.91
CA ARG A 85 -2.47 -15.24 -7.34
C ARG A 85 -1.74 -14.46 -8.42
N SER A 86 -1.44 -15.11 -9.55
CA SER A 86 -0.85 -14.46 -10.72
C SER A 86 -1.76 -13.39 -11.32
N ARG A 87 -3.09 -13.62 -11.34
CA ARG A 87 -4.08 -12.62 -11.78
C ARG A 87 -4.14 -11.43 -10.82
N VAL A 88 -4.11 -11.64 -9.51
CA VAL A 88 -4.05 -10.55 -8.51
C VAL A 88 -2.81 -9.68 -8.75
N LYS A 89 -1.63 -10.29 -8.88
CA LYS A 89 -0.37 -9.59 -9.20
C LYS A 89 -0.47 -8.75 -10.46
N ALA A 90 -1.00 -9.32 -11.53
CA ALA A 90 -1.16 -8.63 -12.81
C ALA A 90 -2.13 -7.43 -12.67
N LYS A 91 -3.30 -7.63 -12.06
CA LYS A 91 -4.28 -6.55 -11.85
C LYS A 91 -3.70 -5.39 -11.03
N CYS A 92 -2.99 -5.68 -9.95
CA CYS A 92 -2.38 -4.63 -9.14
C CYS A 92 -1.25 -3.91 -9.89
N ARG A 93 -0.40 -4.62 -10.63
CA ARG A 93 0.62 -4.02 -11.49
C ARG A 93 -0.01 -3.08 -12.53
N ASP A 94 -1.02 -3.57 -13.25
CA ASP A 94 -1.67 -2.81 -14.33
C ASP A 94 -2.48 -1.62 -13.78
N GLY A 95 -2.98 -1.74 -12.55
CA GLY A 95 -3.58 -0.65 -11.78
C GLY A 95 -2.59 0.34 -11.15
N GLY A 96 -1.28 0.05 -11.20
CA GLY A 96 -0.25 0.86 -10.54
C GLY A 96 -0.29 0.81 -9.01
N LEU A 97 -0.98 -0.18 -8.43
CA LEU A 97 -1.19 -0.30 -6.99
C LEU A 97 -0.17 -1.24 -6.35
N LYS A 98 0.69 -0.73 -5.47
CA LYS A 98 1.68 -1.55 -4.77
C LYS A 98 1.02 -2.36 -3.66
N GLN A 99 1.23 -3.67 -3.65
CA GLN A 99 0.83 -4.49 -2.50
C GLN A 99 1.86 -4.27 -1.39
N VAL A 100 1.48 -3.55 -0.35
CA VAL A 100 2.36 -3.28 0.79
C VAL A 100 2.43 -4.53 1.65
N SER A 101 1.26 -5.07 2.04
CA SER A 101 1.19 -6.24 2.91
C SER A 101 -0.10 -7.03 2.82
N LEU A 102 -0.07 -8.19 3.48
CA LEU A 102 -1.23 -8.96 3.87
C LEU A 102 -1.47 -8.78 5.37
N GLY A 103 -2.63 -8.22 5.73
CA GLY A 103 -3.06 -8.01 7.10
C GLY A 103 -3.68 -9.27 7.68
N THR A 104 -2.94 -10.02 8.50
CA THR A 104 -3.43 -11.28 9.09
C THR A 104 -4.02 -11.09 10.50
N VAL A 105 -4.70 -12.13 10.98
CA VAL A 105 -5.08 -12.30 12.39
C VAL A 105 -4.07 -13.12 13.19
N CYS A 106 -2.92 -13.48 12.59
CA CYS A 106 -1.97 -14.37 13.24
C CYS A 106 -1.46 -13.76 14.54
N GLU A 107 -1.61 -14.52 15.64
CA GLU A 107 -1.28 -14.08 16.98
C GLU A 107 -0.63 -15.20 17.79
N PHE A 108 0.18 -14.83 18.78
CA PHE A 108 1.12 -15.78 19.40
C PHE A 108 1.07 -15.78 20.93
N GLN A 109 0.03 -15.20 21.52
CA GLN A 109 -0.12 -15.15 22.97
C GLN A 109 -0.92 -16.30 23.57
N SER A 110 -1.54 -17.19 22.78
CA SER A 110 -2.37 -18.28 23.33
C SER A 110 -1.60 -19.13 24.36
N PRO A 111 -2.19 -19.48 25.52
CA PRO A 111 -1.57 -20.43 26.44
C PRO A 111 -1.56 -21.87 25.88
N ASP A 112 -2.38 -22.14 24.86
CA ASP A 112 -2.37 -23.40 24.14
C ASP A 112 -1.29 -23.37 23.04
N PRO A 113 -0.23 -24.20 23.12
CA PRO A 113 0.84 -24.23 22.13
C PRO A 113 0.34 -24.65 20.74
N HIS A 114 -0.71 -25.47 20.63
CA HIS A 114 -1.25 -25.87 19.32
C HIS A 114 -1.82 -24.68 18.56
N VAL A 115 -2.50 -23.76 19.25
CA VAL A 115 -3.00 -22.52 18.65
C VAL A 115 -1.84 -21.65 18.15
N VAL A 116 -0.71 -21.60 18.88
CA VAL A 116 0.48 -20.86 18.45
C VAL A 116 1.07 -21.47 17.17
N ASP A 117 1.21 -22.80 17.15
CA ASP A 117 1.73 -23.53 15.99
C ASP A 117 0.84 -23.36 14.75
N GLU A 118 -0.48 -23.40 14.92
CA GLU A 118 -1.45 -23.13 13.85
C GLU A 118 -1.33 -21.70 13.31
N ASN A 119 -1.09 -20.70 14.18
CA ASN A 119 -0.87 -19.32 13.77
C ASN A 119 0.45 -19.17 12.99
N ILE A 120 1.52 -19.87 13.40
CA ILE A 120 2.79 -19.89 12.65
C ILE A 120 2.60 -20.55 11.27
N ALA A 121 1.90 -21.68 11.21
CA ALA A 121 1.59 -22.37 9.96
C ALA A 121 0.71 -21.50 9.04
N THR A 122 -0.24 -20.76 9.61
CA THR A 122 -1.06 -19.81 8.88
C THR A 122 -0.23 -18.64 8.35
N CYS A 123 0.66 -18.09 9.17
CA CYS A 123 1.60 -17.04 8.77
C CYS A 123 2.45 -17.47 7.57
N ARG A 124 2.98 -18.71 7.57
CA ARG A 124 3.69 -19.29 6.41
C ARG A 124 2.85 -19.24 5.12
N ARG A 125 1.57 -19.66 5.17
CA ARG A 125 0.69 -19.62 3.99
C ARG A 125 0.47 -18.19 3.47
N PHE A 126 0.42 -17.21 4.37
CA PHE A 126 0.38 -15.79 3.98
C PHE A 126 1.72 -15.29 3.43
N VAL A 127 2.86 -15.76 3.93
CA VAL A 127 4.18 -15.45 3.38
C VAL A 127 4.30 -15.95 1.94
N GLU A 128 3.86 -17.18 1.69
CA GLU A 128 3.79 -17.73 0.34
C GLU A 128 2.89 -16.85 -0.53
N LEU A 129 1.66 -16.55 -0.10
CA LEU A 129 0.78 -15.65 -0.83
C LEU A 129 1.42 -14.28 -1.11
N ALA A 130 2.10 -13.68 -0.14
CA ALA A 130 2.77 -12.39 -0.28
C ALA A 130 3.83 -12.44 -1.39
N ARG A 131 4.68 -13.47 -1.41
CA ARG A 131 5.63 -13.72 -2.49
C ARG A 131 4.93 -13.82 -3.85
N ASP A 132 3.85 -14.60 -3.94
CA ASP A 132 3.14 -14.89 -5.20
C ASP A 132 2.57 -13.63 -5.81
N ILE A 133 1.89 -12.81 -4.98
CA ILE A 133 1.24 -11.60 -5.46
C ILE A 133 2.23 -10.45 -5.62
N GLY A 134 3.37 -10.47 -4.93
CA GLY A 134 4.39 -9.40 -4.95
C GLY A 134 4.23 -8.38 -3.81
N ALA A 135 3.63 -8.79 -2.69
CA ALA A 135 3.57 -7.97 -1.48
C ALA A 135 4.90 -7.96 -0.73
N ARG A 136 5.20 -6.86 -0.03
CA ARG A 136 6.47 -6.73 0.73
C ARG A 136 6.47 -7.53 2.01
N GLY A 137 5.33 -7.67 2.68
CA GLY A 137 5.30 -8.32 3.97
C GLY A 137 3.95 -8.85 4.41
N VAL A 138 3.98 -9.50 5.57
CA VAL A 138 2.82 -10.04 6.26
C VAL A 138 2.76 -9.40 7.63
N LYS A 139 1.63 -8.74 7.92
CA LYS A 139 1.38 -8.14 9.21
C LYS A 139 0.77 -9.18 10.16
N VAL A 140 1.39 -9.39 11.32
CA VAL A 140 0.90 -10.21 12.44
C VAL A 140 0.35 -9.30 13.55
N ARG A 141 -0.02 -9.85 14.72
CA ARG A 141 -0.43 -9.03 15.87
C ARG A 141 0.00 -9.68 17.20
N PRO A 142 0.40 -8.90 18.21
CA PRO A 142 -0.02 -9.20 19.57
C PRO A 142 -1.47 -8.73 19.74
N ASN A 143 -2.33 -9.55 20.33
CA ASN A 143 -3.74 -9.20 20.57
C ASN A 143 -4.11 -9.18 22.06
N GLY A 144 -3.11 -9.25 22.95
CA GLY A 144 -3.29 -9.10 24.39
C GLY A 144 -2.38 -10.00 25.21
N VAL A 145 -2.69 -10.09 26.50
CA VAL A 145 -2.05 -10.96 27.48
C VAL A 145 -3.12 -11.89 28.05
N PRO A 146 -2.96 -13.24 27.96
CA PRO A 146 -3.96 -14.16 28.49
C PRO A 146 -4.13 -14.00 30.00
N LYS A 147 -5.36 -14.22 30.48
CA LYS A 147 -5.65 -14.24 31.91
C LYS A 147 -4.87 -15.38 32.58
N GLY A 148 -4.20 -15.07 33.69
CA GLY A 148 -3.46 -16.06 34.48
C GLY A 148 -2.08 -16.44 33.94
N VAL A 149 -1.63 -15.85 32.82
CA VAL A 149 -0.28 -16.05 32.30
C VAL A 149 0.58 -14.82 32.63
N PRO A 150 1.77 -14.99 33.23
CA PRO A 150 2.69 -13.88 33.47
C PRO A 150 3.03 -13.12 32.18
N LEU A 151 3.16 -11.80 32.29
CA LEU A 151 3.49 -10.94 31.14
C LEU A 151 4.80 -11.37 30.47
N ASP A 152 5.86 -11.60 31.25
CA ASP A 152 7.18 -11.98 30.72
C ASP A 152 7.13 -13.31 29.94
N GLN A 153 6.33 -14.25 30.41
CA GLN A 153 6.11 -15.52 29.70
C GLN A 153 5.40 -15.29 28.36
N THR A 154 4.37 -14.44 28.36
CA THR A 154 3.61 -14.08 27.16
C THR A 154 4.50 -13.38 26.13
N LEU A 155 5.28 -12.39 26.55
CA LEU A 155 6.20 -11.64 25.68
C LEU A 155 7.29 -12.55 25.11
N LYS A 156 7.85 -13.45 25.93
CA LYS A 156 8.83 -14.44 25.47
C LYS A 156 8.27 -15.37 24.41
N GLN A 157 7.03 -15.83 24.56
CA GLN A 157 6.35 -16.66 23.57
C GLN A 157 6.13 -15.89 22.26
N ILE A 158 5.59 -14.67 22.33
CA ILE A 158 5.37 -13.83 21.15
C ILE A 158 6.69 -13.60 20.41
N GLY A 159 7.77 -13.23 21.11
CA GLY A 159 9.08 -13.03 20.50
C GLY A 159 9.65 -14.30 19.85
N THR A 160 9.45 -15.46 20.48
CA THR A 160 9.90 -16.75 19.94
C THR A 160 9.14 -17.10 18.65
N ALA A 161 7.82 -16.97 18.64
CA ALA A 161 6.99 -17.23 17.48
C ALA A 161 7.22 -16.23 16.35
N LEU A 162 7.41 -14.94 16.68
CA LEU A 162 7.75 -13.90 15.70
C LEU A 162 9.10 -14.20 15.02
N ASN A 163 10.11 -14.62 15.78
CA ASN A 163 11.39 -15.05 15.22
C ASN A 163 11.25 -16.25 14.28
N ALA A 164 10.39 -17.23 14.62
CA ALA A 164 10.11 -18.36 13.74
C ALA A 164 9.46 -17.90 12.42
N CYS A 165 8.46 -17.01 12.50
CA CYS A 165 7.83 -16.42 11.31
C CYS A 165 8.83 -15.62 10.46
N GLY A 166 9.70 -14.83 11.09
CA GLY A 166 10.72 -14.04 10.39
C GLY A 166 11.72 -14.92 9.64
N ARG A 167 12.16 -16.05 10.23
CA ARG A 167 13.02 -17.02 9.54
C ARG A 167 12.34 -17.64 8.33
N ILE A 168 11.07 -18.02 8.47
CA ILE A 168 10.28 -18.53 7.35
C ILE A 168 10.19 -17.48 6.25
N ALA A 169 9.85 -16.24 6.59
CA ALA A 169 9.66 -15.17 5.60
C ALA A 169 10.94 -14.77 4.86
N ALA A 170 12.10 -14.88 5.52
CA ALA A 170 13.41 -14.64 4.92
C ALA A 170 13.67 -15.56 3.71
N ASP A 171 13.27 -16.83 3.78
CA ASP A 171 13.40 -17.79 2.67
C ASP A 171 12.60 -17.37 1.41
N TYR A 172 11.60 -16.51 1.58
CA TYR A 172 10.72 -16.02 0.51
C TYR A 172 10.98 -14.55 0.12
N GLY A 173 11.92 -13.87 0.78
CA GLY A 173 12.16 -12.43 0.58
C GLY A 173 10.98 -11.55 1.03
N VAL A 174 10.23 -12.00 2.04
CA VAL A 174 9.05 -11.32 2.60
C VAL A 174 9.39 -10.82 4.01
N GLU A 175 8.93 -9.63 4.38
CA GLU A 175 9.08 -9.07 5.71
C GLU A 175 7.91 -9.48 6.64
N ILE A 176 8.14 -9.50 7.96
CA ILE A 176 7.10 -9.68 8.99
C ILE A 176 7.06 -8.44 9.88
N TRP A 177 5.87 -7.90 10.17
CA TRP A 177 5.68 -6.78 11.09
C TRP A 177 4.38 -6.84 11.89
#